data_AF-A0A0R1ZIP3-F1
#
_entry.id   AF-A0A0R1ZIP3-F1
#
_cell.length_a   1.000
_cell.length_b   1.000
_cell.length_c   1.000
_cell.angle_alpha   90.00
_cell.angle_beta   90.00
_cell.angle_gamma   90.00
#
_symmetry.space_group_name_H-M   'P 1'
#
loop_
_entity.id
_entity.type
_entity.pdbx_description
1 polymer ?
#
loop_
_entity_poly.entity_id
_entity_poly.type
_entity_poly.pdbx_seq_one_letter_code
_entity_poly.pdbx_strand_id
1 'polypeptide(L)'
;MQAEILAADGLPELQKTPPAHLEPIAKAEYRRIVGSIGKLPLRNLDRTELEAYCTWYASYRHIVDAMNKAQADGSTEEYLGYLSQLRKATDAIKGLASDLGLNVNSRMAMNMPKVEKEKKSLTDMFG
;
A
#
# COMPACT_ATOMS: atom_id res chain seq x y z
N MET A 1 8.10 -18.46 20.75
CA MET A 1 6.65 -18.18 20.69
C MET A 1 6.50 -16.68 20.84
N GLN A 2 6.29 -15.94 19.74
CA GLN A 2 6.00 -14.51 19.81
C GLN A 2 4.54 -14.36 20.27
N ALA A 3 4.33 -13.67 21.38
CA ALA A 3 2.98 -13.35 21.84
C ALA A 3 2.31 -12.47 20.76
N GLU A 4 1.17 -12.95 20.23
CA GLU A 4 0.36 -12.16 19.30
C GLU A 4 -0.28 -11.02 20.08
N ILE A 5 0.08 -9.78 19.74
CA ILE A 5 -0.54 -8.59 20.30
C ILE A 5 -1.82 -8.37 19.49
N LEU A 6 -2.97 -8.53 20.15
CA LEU A 6 -4.28 -8.29 19.55
C LEU A 6 -4.57 -6.79 19.51
N ALA A 7 -5.05 -6.29 18.38
CA ALA A 7 -5.53 -4.93 18.24
C ALA A 7 -6.95 -4.76 18.86
N ALA A 8 -7.44 -3.53 18.91
CA ALA A 8 -8.73 -3.18 19.53
C ALA A 8 -9.95 -3.89 18.91
N ASP A 9 -9.81 -4.43 17.70
CA ASP A 9 -10.83 -5.21 16.97
C ASP A 9 -10.64 -6.73 17.10
N GLY A 10 -9.69 -7.19 17.92
CA GLY A 10 -9.43 -8.61 18.18
C GLY A 10 -8.61 -9.31 17.09
N LEU A 11 -8.13 -8.59 16.06
CA LEU A 11 -7.22 -9.15 15.06
C LEU A 11 -5.75 -8.90 15.45
N PRO A 12 -4.82 -9.81 15.10
CA PRO A 12 -3.41 -9.59 15.35
C PRO A 12 -2.92 -8.31 14.68
N GLU A 13 -2.15 -7.51 15.43
CA GLU A 13 -1.48 -6.34 14.88
C GLU A 13 -0.59 -6.72 13.70
N LEU A 14 -0.47 -5.79 12.74
CA LEU A 14 0.46 -5.95 11.63
C LEU A 14 1.89 -6.14 12.15
N GLN A 15 2.57 -7.16 11.65
CA GLN A 15 3.97 -7.41 11.98
C GLN A 15 4.84 -6.19 11.68
N LYS A 16 5.57 -5.69 12.67
CA LYS A 16 6.38 -4.46 12.50
C LYS A 16 7.67 -4.69 11.70
N THR A 17 8.22 -5.89 11.78
CA THR A 17 9.46 -6.27 11.11
C THR A 17 9.15 -6.86 9.73
N PRO A 18 9.88 -6.48 8.67
CA PRO A 18 9.64 -7.06 7.36
C PRO A 18 10.01 -8.56 7.34
N PRO A 19 9.28 -9.39 6.57
CA PRO A 19 9.61 -10.80 6.39
C PRO A 19 11.03 -11.02 5.85
N ALA A 20 11.65 -12.14 6.26
CA ALA A 20 13.02 -12.46 5.91
C ALA A 20 13.24 -12.67 4.41
N HIS A 21 12.23 -13.19 3.70
CA HIS A 21 12.29 -13.50 2.27
C HIS A 21 12.21 -12.26 1.37
N LEU A 22 11.79 -11.10 1.89
CA LEU A 22 11.76 -9.86 1.10
C LEU A 22 13.19 -9.41 0.78
N GLU A 23 13.38 -8.86 -0.41
CA GLU A 23 14.65 -8.27 -0.80
C GLU A 23 14.92 -6.92 -0.08
N PRO A 24 16.14 -6.37 -0.11
CA PRO A 24 16.49 -5.16 0.65
C PRO A 24 15.60 -3.94 0.36
N ILE A 25 15.27 -3.66 -0.91
CA ILE A 25 14.42 -2.51 -1.27
C ILE A 25 12.99 -2.72 -0.75
N ALA A 26 12.42 -3.92 -0.93
CA ALA A 26 11.11 -4.26 -0.40
C ALA A 26 11.06 -4.18 1.13
N LYS A 27 12.12 -4.64 1.82
CA LYS A 27 12.24 -4.50 3.29
C LYS A 27 12.29 -3.04 3.73
N ALA A 28 12.97 -2.16 2.99
CA ALA A 28 13.01 -0.74 3.29
C ALA A 28 11.62 -0.11 3.14
N GLU A 29 10.92 -0.45 2.05
CA GLU A 29 9.58 0.06 1.79
C GLU A 29 8.56 -0.42 2.83
N TYR A 30 8.62 -1.70 3.21
CA TYR A 30 7.79 -2.25 4.28
C TYR A 30 7.95 -1.46 5.59
N ARG A 31 9.19 -1.18 6.00
CA ARG A 31 9.48 -0.38 7.20
C ARG A 31 8.94 1.04 7.07
N ARG A 32 9.08 1.67 5.88
CA ARG A 32 8.56 3.01 5.60
C ARG A 32 7.04 3.06 5.77
N ILE A 33 6.33 2.10 5.18
CA ILE A 33 4.87 2.00 5.27
C ILE A 33 4.47 1.79 6.72
N VAL A 34 4.94 0.71 7.37
CA VAL A 34 4.62 0.38 8.77
C VAL A 34 4.87 1.56 9.72
N GLY A 35 5.97 2.30 9.53
CA GLY A 35 6.28 3.49 10.32
C GLY A 35 5.36 4.70 10.05
N SER A 36 4.67 4.73 8.90
CA SER A 36 3.85 5.85 8.44
C SER A 36 2.34 5.58 8.41
N ILE A 37 1.89 4.33 8.64
CA ILE A 37 0.46 3.98 8.47
C ILE A 37 -0.47 4.73 9.42
N GLY A 38 0.05 5.22 10.56
CA GLY A 38 -0.71 6.00 11.53
C GLY A 38 -1.94 5.25 12.03
N LYS A 39 -3.13 5.81 11.73
CA LYS A 39 -4.44 5.27 12.14
C LYS A 39 -5.06 4.28 11.15
N LEU A 40 -4.36 3.91 10.08
CA LEU A 40 -4.88 2.94 9.12
C LEU A 40 -5.15 1.59 9.80
N PRO A 41 -6.32 0.97 9.56
CA PRO A 41 -6.70 -0.28 10.20
C PRO A 41 -6.04 -1.50 9.54
N LEU A 42 -4.77 -1.41 9.14
CA LEU A 42 -4.05 -2.55 8.56
C LEU A 42 -3.77 -3.61 9.64
N ARG A 43 -3.97 -4.87 9.28
CA ARG A 43 -3.83 -6.03 10.16
C ARG A 43 -2.87 -7.05 9.58
N ASN A 44 -2.51 -8.04 10.38
CA ASN A 44 -1.68 -9.14 9.90
C ASN A 44 -2.37 -9.96 8.79
N LEU A 45 -3.70 -9.89 8.68
CA LEU A 45 -4.46 -10.48 7.56
C LEU A 45 -4.07 -9.85 6.21
N ASP A 46 -3.80 -8.54 6.20
CA ASP A 46 -3.42 -7.78 5.00
C ASP A 46 -1.92 -7.91 4.69
N ARG A 47 -1.17 -8.67 5.50
CA ARG A 47 0.30 -8.75 5.40
C ARG A 47 0.74 -9.23 4.01
N THR A 48 0.08 -10.24 3.45
CA THR A 48 0.39 -10.76 2.11
C THR A 48 0.26 -9.67 1.04
N GLU A 49 -0.76 -8.82 1.16
CA GLU A 49 -1.00 -7.74 0.22
C GLU A 49 0.04 -6.63 0.36
N LEU A 50 0.41 -6.30 1.60
CA LEU A 50 1.51 -5.37 1.87
C LEU A 50 2.87 -5.90 1.36
N GLU A 51 3.15 -7.19 1.54
CA GLU A 51 4.34 -7.86 1.01
C GLU A 51 4.39 -7.79 -0.53
N ALA A 52 3.26 -8.05 -1.19
CA ALA A 52 3.12 -7.91 -2.63
C ALA A 52 3.35 -6.47 -3.08
N TYR A 53 2.78 -5.48 -2.38
CA TYR A 53 3.00 -4.06 -2.65
C TYR A 53 4.48 -3.71 -2.59
N CYS A 54 5.17 -4.11 -1.51
CA CYS A 54 6.59 -3.82 -1.32
C CYS A 54 7.47 -4.48 -2.40
N THR A 55 7.08 -5.68 -2.85
CA THR A 55 7.77 -6.41 -3.92
C THR A 55 7.62 -5.69 -5.27
N TRP A 56 6.41 -5.23 -5.60
CA TRP A 56 6.18 -4.45 -6.81
C TRP A 56 6.86 -3.08 -6.77
N TYR A 57 6.92 -2.43 -5.60
CA TYR A 57 7.70 -1.22 -5.40
C TYR A 57 9.18 -1.44 -5.68
N ALA A 58 9.75 -2.53 -5.17
CA ALA A 58 11.15 -2.86 -5.41
C ALA A 58 11.42 -3.15 -6.90
N SER A 59 10.52 -3.90 -7.54
CA SER A 59 10.57 -4.16 -8.98
C SER A 59 10.53 -2.88 -9.80
N TYR A 60 9.64 -1.94 -9.44
CA TYR A 60 9.58 -0.60 -10.04
C TYR A 60 10.92 0.14 -9.94
N ARG A 61 11.56 0.14 -8.76
CA ARG A 61 12.87 0.77 -8.56
C ARG A 61 13.94 0.17 -9.46
N HIS A 62 14.04 -1.16 -9.52
CA HIS A 62 14.99 -1.86 -10.38
C HIS A 62 14.77 -1.57 -11.87
N ILE A 63 13.50 -1.52 -12.32
CA ILE A 63 13.17 -1.18 -13.70
C ILE A 63 13.59 0.25 -14.04
N VAL A 64 13.33 1.21 -13.14
CA VAL A 64 13.75 2.61 -13.33
C VAL A 64 15.27 2.71 -13.41
N ASP A 65 16.00 2.00 -12.54
CA ASP A 65 17.46 2.00 -12.56
C ASP A 65 18.02 1.38 -13.86
N ALA A 66 17.41 0.30 -14.35
CA ALA A 66 17.75 -0.32 -15.63
C ALA A 66 17.46 0.60 -16.82
N MET A 67 16.33 1.31 -16.82
CA MET A 67 15.99 2.32 -17.83
C MET A 67 17.00 3.48 -17.84
N ASN A 68 17.38 3.99 -16.66
CA ASN A 68 18.39 5.04 -16.55
C ASN A 68 19.74 4.60 -17.11
N LYS A 69 20.13 3.35 -16.86
CA LYS A 69 21.35 2.77 -17.41
C LYS A 69 21.27 2.63 -18.93
N ALA A 70 20.19 2.06 -19.46
CA ALA A 70 19.99 1.96 -20.91
C ALA A 70 20.05 3.34 -21.60
N GLN A 71 19.49 4.36 -20.97
CA GLN A 71 19.57 5.74 -21.46
C GLN A 71 21.00 6.28 -21.45
N ALA A 72 21.75 6.06 -20.37
CA ALA A 72 23.15 6.47 -20.26
C ALA A 72 24.06 5.77 -21.28
N ASP A 73 23.76 4.51 -21.59
CA ASP A 73 24.46 3.70 -22.59
C ASP A 73 24.00 4.01 -24.04
N GLY A 74 23.01 4.89 -24.22
CA GLY A 74 22.46 5.26 -25.53
C GLY A 74 21.58 4.19 -26.18
N SER A 75 21.17 3.17 -25.42
CA SER A 75 20.39 2.02 -25.87
C SER A 75 18.89 2.32 -25.84
N THR A 76 18.38 2.93 -26.92
CA THR A 76 16.95 3.25 -27.04
C THR A 76 16.07 1.99 -27.03
N GLU A 77 16.50 0.89 -27.68
CA GLU A 77 15.73 -0.35 -27.76
C GLU A 77 15.51 -0.97 -26.37
N GLU A 78 16.57 -1.04 -25.57
CA GLU A 78 16.51 -1.58 -24.20
C GLU A 78 15.65 -0.71 -23.29
N TYR A 79 15.79 0.62 -23.39
CA TYR A 79 14.92 1.56 -22.67
C TYR A 79 13.43 1.33 -22.99
N LEU A 80 13.09 1.20 -24.27
CA LEU A 80 11.72 0.96 -24.72
C LEU A 80 11.21 -0.42 -24.28
N GLY A 81 12.09 -1.42 -24.23
CA GLY A 81 11.78 -2.78 -23.75
C GLY A 81 11.27 -2.81 -22.30
N TYR A 82 11.73 -1.88 -21.46
CA TYR A 82 11.30 -1.78 -20.06
C TYR A 82 9.96 -1.08 -19.85
N LEU A 83 9.42 -0.34 -20.82
CA LEU A 83 8.18 0.44 -20.65
C LEU A 83 6.97 -0.42 -20.24
N SER A 84 6.84 -1.62 -20.82
CA SER A 84 5.74 -2.54 -20.50
C SER A 84 5.84 -3.05 -19.06
N GLN A 85 7.04 -3.34 -18.60
CA GLN A 85 7.31 -3.80 -17.23
C GLN A 85 7.07 -2.68 -16.23
N LEU A 86 7.53 -1.46 -16.55
CA LEU A 86 7.29 -0.26 -15.73
C LEU A 86 5.80 0.00 -15.56
N ARG A 87 5.03 -0.09 -16.65
CA ARG A 87 3.57 0.06 -16.62
C ARG A 87 2.92 -1.00 -15.73
N LYS A 88 3.28 -2.28 -15.91
CA LYS A 88 2.76 -3.38 -15.09
C LYS A 88 3.03 -3.17 -13.59
N ALA A 89 4.26 -2.80 -13.24
CA ALA A 89 4.63 -2.51 -11.85
C ALA A 89 3.84 -1.32 -11.30
N THR A 90 3.69 -0.25 -12.09
CA THR A 90 2.93 0.94 -11.69
C THR A 90 1.45 0.63 -11.45
N ASP A 91 0.83 -0.16 -12.33
CA ASP A 91 -0.58 -0.53 -12.20
C ASP A 91 -0.81 -1.45 -10.99
N ALA A 92 0.09 -2.40 -10.73
CA ALA A 92 0.04 -3.24 -9.54
C ALA A 92 0.19 -2.42 -8.24
N ILE A 93 1.15 -1.49 -8.19
CA ILE A 93 1.34 -0.58 -7.04
C ILE A 93 0.08 0.25 -6.79
N LYS A 94 -0.55 0.78 -7.84
CA LYS A 94 -1.78 1.58 -7.70
C LYS A 94 -2.96 0.76 -7.18
N GLY A 95 -3.14 -0.46 -7.68
CA GLY A 95 -4.18 -1.38 -7.21
C GLY A 95 -4.02 -1.69 -5.72
N LEU A 96 -2.86 -2.25 -5.36
CA LEU A 96 -2.53 -2.62 -3.99
C LEU A 96 -2.54 -1.41 -3.03
N ALA A 97 -2.11 -0.23 -3.47
CA ALA A 97 -2.23 0.99 -2.68
C ALA A 97 -3.67 1.41 -2.42
N SER A 98 -4.58 1.12 -3.35
CA SER A 98 -6.00 1.39 -3.19
C SER A 98 -6.61 0.46 -2.16
N ASP A 99 -6.33 -0.83 -2.29
CA ASP A 99 -6.85 -1.88 -1.42
C ASP A 99 -6.36 -1.71 0.02
N LEU A 100 -5.08 -1.38 0.20
CA LEU A 100 -4.47 -1.08 1.51
C LEU A 100 -4.79 0.32 2.07
N GLY A 101 -5.56 1.15 1.36
CA GLY A 101 -5.90 2.51 1.79
C GLY A 101 -4.72 3.50 1.84
N LEU A 102 -3.63 3.19 1.12
CA LEU A 102 -2.39 3.98 1.07
C LEU A 102 -2.45 5.17 0.10
N ASN A 103 -3.51 5.29 -0.71
CA ASN A 103 -3.69 6.43 -1.61
C ASN A 103 -4.35 7.64 -0.89
N VAL A 104 -4.24 8.82 -1.51
CA VAL A 104 -4.77 10.08 -0.95
C VAL A 104 -6.28 10.03 -0.76
N ASN A 105 -7.00 9.46 -1.73
CA ASN A 105 -8.47 9.40 -1.71
C ASN A 105 -8.98 8.60 -0.52
N SER A 106 -8.37 7.44 -0.26
CA SER A 106 -8.71 6.60 0.90
C SER A 106 -8.48 7.37 2.20
N ARG A 107 -7.34 8.06 2.34
CA ARG A 107 -7.06 8.89 3.53
C ARG A 107 -8.04 10.05 3.70
N MET A 108 -8.41 10.71 2.61
CA MET A 108 -9.42 11.77 2.66
C MET A 108 -10.78 11.21 3.10
N ALA A 109 -11.18 10.04 2.59
CA ALA A 109 -12.43 9.38 3.00
C ALA A 109 -12.43 9.01 4.49
N MET A 110 -11.30 8.55 5.03
CA MET A 110 -11.16 8.25 6.47
C MET A 110 -11.21 9.48 7.36
N ASN A 111 -10.74 10.63 6.85
CA ASN A 111 -10.71 11.89 7.60
C ASN A 111 -11.94 12.78 7.34
N MET A 112 -12.86 12.37 6.47
CA MET A 112 -14.08 13.13 6.25
C MET A 112 -14.94 13.12 7.53
N PRO A 113 -15.42 14.29 7.98
CA PRO A 113 -16.30 14.35 9.14
C PRO A 113 -17.53 13.50 8.85
N LYS A 114 -17.83 12.56 9.75
CA LYS A 114 -19.08 11.79 9.69
C LYS A 114 -20.21 12.78 9.91
N VAL A 115 -20.86 13.20 8.83
CA VAL A 115 -22.14 13.89 8.95
C VAL A 115 -23.07 12.88 9.59
N GLU A 116 -23.36 13.06 10.87
CA GLU A 116 -24.47 12.36 11.52
C GLU A 116 -25.71 12.76 10.72
N LYS A 117 -26.15 11.87 9.83
CA LYS A 117 -27.49 11.99 9.28
C LYS A 117 -28.41 11.76 10.47
N GLU A 118 -28.88 12.84 11.07
CA GLU A 118 -30.05 12.81 11.94
C GLU A 118 -31.10 12.01 11.20
N LYS A 119 -31.39 10.80 11.70
CA LYS A 119 -32.51 10.01 11.23
C LYS A 119 -33.75 10.76 11.70
N LYS A 120 -34.23 11.72 10.89
CA LYS A 120 -35.56 12.28 11.09
C LYS A 120 -36.53 11.10 11.03
N SER A 121 -37.10 10.78 12.18
CA SER A 121 -38.09 9.72 12.28
C SER A 121 -39.31 10.14 11.46
N LEU A 122 -40.02 9.17 10.86
CA LEU A 122 -41.27 9.45 10.15
C LEU A 122 -42.31 10.16 11.05
N THR A 123 -42.19 9.99 12.38
CA THR A 123 -42.99 10.71 13.37
C THR A 123 -42.74 12.22 13.39
N ASP A 124 -41.55 12.70 13.01
CA ASP A 124 -41.24 14.14 12.96
C ASP A 124 -41.70 14.82 11.66
N MET A 125 -41.99 14.03 10.62
CA MET A 125 -42.42 14.55 9.31
C MET A 125 -43.95 14.59 9.14
N PHE A 126 -44.69 13.85 9.96
CA PHE A 126 -46.14 13.69 9.83
C PHE A 126 -46.91 13.89 11.15
N GLY A 127 -46.28 14.52 12.14
CA GLY A 127 -46.92 14.94 13.40
C GLY A 127 -47.77 16.20 13.22
#